data_AF-S4HX91-F1
#
_entry.id   AF-S4HX91-F1
#
_cell.length_a   1.000
_cell.length_b   1.000
_cell.length_c   1.000
_cell.angle_alpha   90.00
_cell.angle_beta   90.00
_cell.angle_gamma   90.00
#
_symmetry.space_group_name_H-M   'P 1'
#
loop_
_entity.id
_entity.type
_entity.pdbx_description
1 polymer ?
#
loop_
_entity_poly.entity_id
_entity_poly.type
_entity_poly.pdbx_seq_one_letter_code
_entity_poly.pdbx_strand_id
1 'polypeptide(L)' 'ALSEWRAKANARLAAGQRRLQEGMMGHVQLFEPAENRRLLKDGTRMPDGSRYDGHEAEKAMLLNPDARLDASGYYC' A
#
# COMPACT_ATOMS: atom_id res chain seq x y z
N ALA A 1 25.72 3.08 -2.22
CA ALA A 1 24.81 3.94 -3.02
C ALA A 1 24.45 3.35 -4.41
N LEU A 2 25.31 3.43 -5.44
CA LEU A 2 24.95 2.96 -6.81
C LEU A 2 24.69 1.44 -6.89
N SER A 3 25.55 0.63 -6.24
CA SER A 3 25.42 -0.83 -6.20
C SER A 3 24.12 -1.28 -5.53
N GLU A 4 23.79 -0.72 -4.39
CA GLU A 4 22.55 -0.98 -3.66
C GLU A 4 21.31 -0.60 -4.48
N TRP A 5 21.33 0.58 -5.12
CA TRP A 5 20.25 0.99 -6.02
C TRP A 5 20.08 -0.01 -7.17
N ARG A 6 21.19 -0.42 -7.80
CA ARG A 6 21.16 -1.39 -8.90
C ARG A 6 20.63 -2.74 -8.46
N ALA A 7 20.99 -3.20 -7.27
CA ALA A 7 20.46 -4.44 -6.69
C ALA A 7 18.95 -4.37 -6.49
N LYS A 8 18.44 -3.27 -5.91
CA LYS A 8 16.99 -3.04 -5.74
C LYS A 8 16.26 -2.98 -7.09
N ALA A 9 16.83 -2.30 -8.08
CA ALA A 9 16.26 -2.19 -9.42
C ALA A 9 16.15 -3.56 -10.11
N ASN A 10 17.23 -4.35 -10.08
CA ASN A 10 17.23 -5.70 -10.68
C ASN A 10 16.25 -6.64 -9.99
N ALA A 11 16.15 -6.59 -8.65
CA ALA A 11 15.17 -7.37 -7.90
C ALA A 11 13.74 -7.02 -8.30
N ARG A 12 13.42 -5.73 -8.45
CA ARG A 12 12.09 -5.27 -8.88
C ARG A 12 11.78 -5.70 -10.31
N LEU A 13 12.76 -5.63 -11.22
CA LEU A 13 12.62 -6.06 -12.61
C LEU A 13 12.30 -7.55 -12.70
N ALA A 14 13.04 -8.41 -11.98
CA ALA A 14 12.79 -9.84 -11.96
C ALA A 14 11.40 -10.18 -11.40
N ALA A 15 10.99 -9.52 -10.31
CA ALA A 15 9.65 -9.70 -9.72
C ALA A 15 8.54 -9.23 -10.67
N GLY A 16 8.74 -8.12 -11.37
CA GLY A 16 7.80 -7.58 -12.36
C GLY A 16 7.62 -8.52 -13.56
N GLN A 17 8.72 -9.03 -14.11
CA GLN A 17 8.68 -9.95 -15.25
C GLN A 17 7.90 -11.23 -14.93
N ARG A 18 8.13 -11.80 -13.74
CA ARG A 18 7.41 -12.99 -13.28
C ARG A 18 5.91 -12.73 -13.17
N ARG A 19 5.50 -11.65 -12.48
CA ARG A 19 4.09 -11.28 -12.33
C ARG A 19 3.41 -11.07 -13.68
N LEU A 20 4.10 -10.42 -14.63
CA LEU A 20 3.55 -10.18 -15.96
C LEU A 20 3.27 -11.50 -16.71
N GLN A 21 4.23 -12.42 -16.72
CA GLN A 21 4.09 -13.73 -17.38
C GLN A 21 2.98 -14.56 -16.74
N GLU A 22 2.98 -14.68 -15.42
CA GLU A 22 1.94 -15.39 -14.67
C GLU A 22 0.55 -14.80 -14.93
N GLY A 23 0.46 -13.47 -15.03
CA GLY A 23 -0.80 -12.80 -15.29
C GLY A 23 -1.31 -12.99 -16.72
N MET A 24 -0.42 -13.00 -17.71
CA MET A 24 -0.77 -13.32 -19.10
C MET A 24 -1.27 -14.77 -19.26
N MET A 25 -0.76 -15.69 -18.45
CA MET A 25 -1.23 -17.09 -18.39
C MET A 25 -2.54 -17.25 -17.59
N GLY A 26 -3.02 -16.19 -16.95
CA GLY A 26 -4.22 -16.23 -16.11
C GLY A 26 -3.99 -16.80 -14.70
N HIS A 27 -2.74 -16.97 -14.26
CA HIS A 27 -2.43 -17.49 -12.92
C HIS A 27 -2.54 -16.43 -11.82
N VAL A 28 -2.36 -15.15 -12.16
CA VAL A 28 -2.50 -14.01 -11.23
C VAL A 28 -3.26 -12.86 -11.88
N GLN A 29 -3.90 -12.01 -11.07
CA GLN A 29 -4.57 -10.82 -11.58
C GLN A 29 -3.55 -9.73 -11.94
N LEU A 30 -3.61 -9.25 -13.19
CA LEU A 30 -2.87 -8.07 -13.63
C LEU A 30 -3.55 -6.77 -13.25
N PHE A 31 -4.86 -6.81 -12.98
CA PHE A 31 -5.65 -5.67 -12.55
C PHE A 31 -6.49 -6.07 -11.35
N GLU A 32 -6.35 -5.31 -10.27
CA GLU A 32 -7.17 -5.39 -9.07
C GLU A 32 -7.75 -3.99 -8.82
N PRO A 33 -9.08 -3.82 -8.73
CA PRO A 33 -9.68 -2.54 -8.39
C PRO A 33 -9.17 -2.05 -7.03
N ALA A 34 -8.90 -0.76 -6.90
CA ALA A 34 -8.63 -0.17 -5.60
C ALA A 34 -9.94 -0.17 -4.78
N GLU A 35 -10.00 -0.97 -3.71
CA GLU A 35 -11.21 -1.11 -2.88
C GLU A 35 -11.60 0.20 -2.18
N ASN A 36 -10.60 0.97 -1.72
CA ASN A 36 -10.80 2.26 -1.08
C ASN A 36 -9.53 3.13 -1.14
N ARG A 37 -9.58 4.31 -0.50
CA ARG A 37 -8.49 5.30 -0.45
C ARG A 37 -7.37 4.95 0.53
N ARG A 38 -7.19 3.66 0.87
CA ARG A 38 -6.25 3.18 1.90
C ARG A 38 -6.52 3.76 3.28
N LEU A 39 -7.80 3.98 3.58
CA LEU A 39 -8.30 4.30 4.93
C LEU A 39 -8.89 3.03 5.53
N LEU A 40 -8.70 2.82 6.84
CA LEU A 40 -9.39 1.74 7.54
C LEU A 40 -10.90 1.96 7.50
N LYS A 41 -11.67 0.90 7.77
CA LYS A 41 -13.12 1.02 7.87
C LYS A 41 -13.49 1.80 9.13
N ASP A 42 -14.44 2.72 9.04
CA ASP A 42 -14.94 3.44 10.22
C ASP A 42 -15.39 2.48 11.32
N GLY A 43 -15.04 2.83 12.55
CA GLY A 43 -15.30 2.00 13.72
C GLY A 43 -14.30 0.85 13.94
N THR A 44 -13.26 0.71 13.10
CA THR A 44 -12.19 -0.28 13.30
C THR A 44 -11.55 -0.07 14.66
N ARG A 45 -11.46 -1.13 15.47
CA ARG A 45 -10.88 -1.05 16.82
C ARG A 45 -9.37 -0.92 16.73
N MET A 46 -8.84 0.11 17.36
CA MET A 46 -7.41 0.40 17.40
C MET A 46 -6.70 -0.29 18.57
N PRO A 47 -5.36 -0.45 18.51
CA PRO A 47 -4.58 -1.05 19.58
C PRO A 47 -4.71 -0.32 20.93
N ASP A 48 -4.94 1.00 20.90
CA ASP A 48 -5.17 1.84 22.09
C ASP A 48 -6.60 1.74 22.66
N GLY A 49 -7.46 0.92 22.05
CA GLY A 49 -8.85 0.73 22.45
C GLY A 49 -9.84 1.74 21.86
N SER A 50 -9.36 2.74 21.12
CA SER A 50 -10.21 3.69 20.40
C SER A 50 -10.84 3.06 19.16
N ARG A 51 -11.71 3.82 18.48
CA ARG A 51 -12.31 3.45 17.20
C ARG A 51 -11.85 4.40 16.12
N TYR A 52 -11.49 3.86 14.96
CA TYR A 52 -11.07 4.63 13.81
C TYR A 52 -12.19 5.52 13.27
N ASP A 53 -11.84 6.77 12.99
CA ASP A 53 -12.67 7.74 12.28
C ASP A 53 -11.95 8.12 10.98
N GLY A 54 -12.47 7.64 9.86
CA GLY A 54 -11.91 7.85 8.54
C GLY A 54 -11.99 9.30 8.08
N HIS A 55 -12.93 10.10 8.58
CA HIS A 55 -12.99 11.52 8.26
C HIS A 55 -11.87 12.28 8.94
N GLU A 56 -11.60 12.00 10.22
CA GLU A 56 -10.49 12.63 10.95
C GLU A 56 -9.13 12.15 10.43
N ALA A 57 -8.99 10.86 10.13
CA ALA A 57 -7.77 10.33 9.51
C ALA A 57 -7.49 10.94 8.13
N GLU A 58 -8.53 11.12 7.30
CA GLU A 58 -8.39 11.78 6.00
C GLU A 58 -7.96 13.25 6.15
N LYS A 59 -8.58 14.01 7.06
CA LYS A 59 -8.17 15.39 7.34
C LYS A 59 -6.71 15.47 7.78
N ALA A 60 -6.31 14.62 8.74
CA ALA A 60 -4.96 14.58 9.25
C ALA A 60 -3.94 14.23 8.15
N MET A 61 -4.26 13.25 7.30
CA MET A 61 -3.44 12.88 6.14
C MET A 61 -3.26 14.05 5.18
N LEU A 62 -4.33 14.76 4.81
CA LEU A 62 -4.27 15.87 3.85
C LEU A 62 -3.48 17.07 4.37
N LEU A 63 -3.43 17.26 5.69
CA LEU A 63 -2.71 18.37 6.32
C LEU A 63 -1.24 18.04 6.66
N ASN A 64 -0.85 16.76 6.61
CA ASN A 64 0.50 16.33 6.95
C ASN A 64 1.31 15.98 5.67
N PRO A 65 2.33 16.76 5.28
CA PRO A 65 3.15 16.47 4.09
C PRO A 65 3.97 15.17 4.21
N ASP A 66 4.21 14.71 5.44
CA ASP A 66 4.93 13.48 5.73
C ASP A 66 4.01 12.27 5.92
N ALA A 67 2.69 12.42 5.69
CA ALA A 67 1.76 11.30 5.74
C ALA A 67 2.16 10.21 4.73
N ARG A 68 2.35 8.99 5.21
CA ARG A 68 2.68 7.79 4.42
C ARG A 68 1.86 6.62 4.91
N LEU A 69 1.71 5.61 4.06
CA LEU A 69 1.14 4.32 4.46
C LEU A 69 2.10 3.63 5.42
N ASP A 70 1.52 3.00 6.44
CA ASP A 70 2.28 2.15 7.36
C ASP A 70 2.50 0.74 6.76
N ALA A 71 3.05 -0.17 7.57
CA ALA A 71 3.29 -1.56 7.17
C ALA A 71 2.00 -2.36 6.88
N SER A 72 0.85 -1.92 7.40
CA SER A 72 -0.47 -2.52 7.10
C SER A 72 -1.02 -2.03 5.75
N GLY A 73 -0.43 -0.98 5.18
CA GLY A 73 -0.84 -0.40 3.90
C GLY A 73 -2.00 0.59 4.03
N TYR A 74 -2.24 1.12 5.24
CA TYR A 74 -3.28 2.11 5.52
C TYR A 74 -2.66 3.38 6.11
N TYR A 75 -3.43 4.47 6.06
CA TYR A 75 -3.17 5.65 6.89
C TYR A 75 -3.76 5.41 8.28
N CYS A 76 -2.91 5.42 9.30
CA CYS A 76 -3.22 5.07 10.69
C CYS A 76 -2.68 6.15 11.63
#